data_AF-A0A7L0MRC2-F1
#
_entry.id   AF-A0A7L0MRC2-F1
#
_cell.length_a   1.000
_cell.length_b   1.000
_cell.length_c   1.000
_cell.angle_alpha   90.00
_cell.angle_beta   90.00
_cell.angle_gamma   90.00
#
_symmetry.space_group_name_H-M   'P 1'
#
loop_
_entity.id
_entity.type
_entity.pdbx_description
1 polymer ?
#
loop_
_entity_poly.entity_id
_entity_poly.type
_entity_poly.pdbx_seq_one_letter_code
_entity_poly.pdbx_strand_id
1 'polypeptide(L)'
;VQKLTGTINWVRILLGIDNDTFQPLFELLKGEPALNSPRQLTPEAEYTTEQVNRALTNRQAARIDYQLPVTLYVIQGPRSLKGLIGQWDAREKDPLRVL
;
A
#
# COMPACT_ATOMS: atom_id res chain seq x y z
N VAL A 1 -1.77 7.69 -17.35
CA VAL A 1 -1.43 6.31 -16.91
C VAL A 1 -0.05 6.21 -16.25
N GLN A 2 1.05 6.63 -16.88
CA GLN A 2 2.41 6.49 -16.31
C GLN A 2 2.59 7.01 -14.87
N LYS A 3 2.02 8.18 -14.56
CA LYS A 3 2.04 8.71 -13.18
C LYS A 3 1.33 7.78 -12.19
N LEU A 4 0.15 7.28 -12.55
CA LEU A 4 -0.64 6.36 -11.71
C LEU A 4 0.14 5.06 -11.45
N THR A 5 0.66 4.44 -12.50
CA THR A 5 1.46 3.21 -12.39
C THR A 5 2.75 3.43 -11.60
N GLY A 6 3.39 4.61 -11.72
CA GLY A 6 4.55 4.98 -10.91
C GLY A 6 4.21 5.09 -9.43
N THR A 7 3.12 5.79 -9.09
CA THR A 7 2.63 5.90 -7.71
C THR A 7 2.24 4.54 -7.12
N ILE A 8 1.54 3.70 -7.90
CA ILE A 8 1.14 2.36 -7.47
C ILE A 8 2.37 1.47 -7.24
N ASN A 9 3.38 1.56 -8.10
CA ASN A 9 4.61 0.81 -7.92
C ASN A 9 5.37 1.22 -6.64
N TRP A 10 5.28 2.49 -6.22
CA TRP A 10 5.85 2.96 -4.96
C TRP A 10 5.13 2.37 -3.74
N VAL A 11 3.79 2.34 -3.73
CA VAL A 11 3.02 1.78 -2.59
C VAL A 11 2.96 0.25 -2.57
N ARG A 12 3.33 -0.44 -3.65
CA ARG A 12 3.21 -1.90 -3.79
C ARG A 12 3.77 -2.69 -2.60
N ILE A 13 4.88 -2.27 -2.02
CA ILE A 13 5.51 -2.91 -0.85
C ILE A 13 4.56 -2.96 0.35
N LEU A 14 3.66 -1.98 0.46
CA LEU A 14 2.73 -1.84 1.58
C LEU A 14 1.43 -2.63 1.38
N LEU A 15 1.07 -2.96 0.14
CA LEU A 15 -0.27 -3.46 -0.18
C LEU A 15 -0.41 -4.96 0.03
N GLY A 16 0.67 -5.74 -0.11
CA GLY A 16 0.62 -7.20 -0.06
C GLY A 16 -0.23 -7.81 -1.19
N ILE A 17 -0.40 -7.09 -2.30
CA ILE A 17 -1.04 -7.55 -3.54
C ILE A 17 0.01 -8.30 -4.37
N ASP A 18 -0.37 -9.42 -4.97
CA ASP A 18 0.51 -10.24 -5.79
C ASP A 18 0.87 -9.57 -7.14
N ASN A 19 1.93 -10.08 -7.77
CA ASN A 19 2.44 -9.50 -9.01
C ASN A 19 1.49 -9.69 -10.19
N ASP A 20 0.78 -10.82 -10.19
CA ASP A 20 -0.15 -11.19 -11.25
C ASP A 20 -1.34 -10.23 -11.28
N THR A 21 -1.84 -9.81 -10.10
CA THR A 21 -2.88 -8.79 -9.99
C THR A 21 -2.38 -7.43 -10.49
N PHE A 22 -1.10 -7.09 -10.33
CA PHE A 22 -0.53 -5.85 -10.87
C PHE A 22 -0.24 -5.87 -12.37
N GLN A 23 -0.15 -7.06 -12.99
CA GLN A 23 0.27 -7.22 -14.38
C GLN A 23 -0.51 -6.32 -15.36
N PRO A 24 -1.85 -6.22 -15.30
CA PRO A 24 -2.62 -5.38 -16.23
C PRO A 24 -2.22 -3.90 -16.21
N LEU A 25 -1.82 -3.37 -15.04
CA LEU A 25 -1.33 -1.98 -14.93
C LEU A 25 0.02 -1.77 -15.62
N PHE A 26 0.89 -2.77 -15.60
CA PHE A 26 2.18 -2.71 -16.28
C PHE A 26 2.05 -2.91 -17.79
N GLU A 27 1.05 -3.68 -18.26
CA GLU A 27 0.75 -3.79 -19.69
C GLU A 27 0.39 -2.43 -20.30
N LEU A 28 -0.27 -1.54 -19.55
CA LEU A 28 -0.54 -0.17 -19.98
C LEU A 28 0.70 0.72 -20.15
N LEU A 29 1.87 0.26 -19.68
CA LEU A 29 3.14 0.94 -19.89
C LEU A 29 3.81 0.53 -21.19
N LYS A 30 3.43 -0.61 -21.78
CA LYS A 30 3.96 -1.07 -23.05
C LYS A 30 3.38 -0.24 -24.21
N GLY A 31 4.11 -0.17 -25.31
CA GLY A 31 3.78 0.64 -26.48
C GLY A 31 4.60 1.93 -26.56
N GLU A 32 4.03 2.97 -27.17
CA GLU A 32 4.77 4.19 -27.51
C GLU A 32 5.18 4.98 -26.25
N PRO A 33 6.48 5.29 -26.07
CA PRO A 33 6.99 5.96 -24.87
C PRO A 33 6.55 7.43 -24.76
N ALA A 34 5.99 8.01 -25.83
CA ALA A 34 5.54 9.39 -25.87
C ALA A 34 4.43 9.64 -24.83
N LEU A 35 4.57 10.69 -24.03
CA LEU A 35 3.65 11.03 -22.92
C LEU A 35 2.22 11.35 -23.38
N ASN A 36 2.10 11.82 -24.62
CA ASN A 36 0.86 12.19 -25.29
C ASN A 36 0.22 11.03 -26.06
N SER A 37 0.84 9.85 -26.10
CA SER A 37 0.22 8.67 -26.68
C SER A 37 -1.09 8.36 -25.94
N PRO A 38 -2.22 8.15 -26.65
CA PRO A 38 -3.46 7.74 -26.02
C PRO A 38 -3.24 6.36 -25.36
N ARG A 39 -3.59 6.25 -24.08
CA ARG A 39 -3.63 4.97 -23.36
C ARG A 39 -4.91 4.92 -22.57
N GLN A 40 -5.74 3.93 -22.86
CA GLN A 40 -6.99 3.69 -22.15
C GLN A 40 -6.77 2.62 -21.09
N LEU A 41 -7.47 2.77 -19.97
CA LEU A 41 -7.55 1.72 -18.96
C LEU A 41 -8.36 0.56 -19.57
N THR A 42 -7.81 -0.65 -19.51
CA THR A 42 -8.58 -1.85 -19.83
C THR A 42 -9.41 -2.25 -18.60
N PRO A 43 -10.50 -3.04 -18.77
CA PRO A 43 -11.30 -3.51 -17.64
C PRO A 43 -10.47 -4.22 -16.56
N GLU A 44 -9.43 -4.96 -16.95
CA GLU A 44 -8.52 -5.63 -16.03
C GLU A 44 -7.70 -4.64 -15.22
N ALA A 45 -7.20 -3.58 -15.85
CA ALA A 45 -6.46 -2.53 -15.18
C ALA A 45 -7.33 -1.68 -14.24
N GLU A 46 -8.61 -1.49 -14.58
CA GLU A 46 -9.60 -0.86 -13.68
C GLU A 46 -9.81 -1.73 -12.44
N TYR A 47 -10.02 -3.04 -12.63
CA TYR A 47 -10.17 -3.98 -11.52
C TYR A 47 -8.94 -4.00 -10.61
N THR A 48 -7.72 -4.05 -11.17
CA THR A 48 -6.49 -3.95 -10.38
C THR A 48 -6.44 -2.65 -9.58
N THR A 49 -6.84 -1.52 -10.18
CA THR A 49 -6.84 -0.22 -9.49
C THR A 49 -7.82 -0.21 -8.31
N GLU A 50 -8.97 -0.87 -8.46
CA GLU A 50 -9.94 -1.02 -7.37
C GLU A 50 -9.37 -1.86 -6.22
N GLN A 51 -8.67 -2.95 -6.52
CA GLN A 51 -8.01 -3.78 -5.51
C GLN A 51 -6.92 -3.03 -4.75
N VAL A 52 -6.13 -2.21 -5.46
CA VAL A 52 -5.16 -1.31 -4.84
C VAL A 52 -5.86 -0.34 -3.89
N ASN A 53 -6.96 0.27 -4.32
CA ASN A 53 -7.71 1.22 -3.49
C ASN A 53 -8.28 0.55 -2.23
N ARG A 54 -8.83 -0.67 -2.35
CA ARG A 54 -9.31 -1.46 -1.21
C ARG A 54 -8.17 -1.80 -0.25
N ALA A 55 -7.03 -2.25 -0.76
CA ALA A 55 -5.86 -2.56 0.06
C ALA A 55 -5.32 -1.32 0.79
N LEU A 56 -5.27 -0.17 0.13
CA LEU A 56 -4.91 1.12 0.74
C LEU A 56 -5.89 1.53 1.85
N THR A 57 -7.19 1.35 1.61
CA THR A 57 -8.24 1.71 2.58
C THR A 57 -8.20 0.83 3.83
N ASN A 58 -7.85 -0.45 3.66
CA ASN A 58 -7.77 -1.43 4.74
C ASN A 58 -6.43 -1.42 5.50
N ARG A 59 -5.41 -0.73 4.97
CA ARG A 59 -4.10 -0.59 5.61
C ARG A 59 -4.06 0.69 6.43
N GLN A 60 -4.01 0.55 7.75
CA GLN A 60 -3.58 1.65 8.62
C GLN A 60 -2.07 1.59 8.79
N ALA A 61 -1.37 2.56 8.21
CA ALA A 61 -0.01 2.90 8.59
C ALA A 61 -0.01 4.38 8.96
N ALA A 62 0.19 4.67 10.23
CA ALA A 62 0.33 6.02 10.71
C ALA A 62 1.71 6.55 10.32
N ARG A 63 1.79 7.85 10.01
CA ARG A 63 3.10 8.50 9.96
C ARG A 63 3.68 8.57 11.37
N ILE A 64 5.01 8.43 11.45
CA ILE A 64 5.76 8.63 12.69
C ILE A 64 5.49 10.03 13.22
N ASP A 65 5.05 10.10 14.46
CA ASP A 65 5.00 11.32 15.27
C ASP A 65 6.28 11.41 16.11
N TYR A 66 7.13 12.38 15.81
CA TYR A 66 8.41 12.56 16.52
C TYR A 66 8.25 12.94 18.00
N GLN A 67 7.03 13.26 18.46
CA GLN A 67 6.73 13.52 19.87
C GLN A 67 6.41 12.26 20.66
N LEU A 68 6.18 11.12 20.00
CA LEU A 68 5.79 9.86 20.63
C LEU A 68 6.93 8.83 20.53
N PRO A 69 7.15 8.01 21.58
CA PRO A 69 8.13 6.94 21.52
C PRO A 69 7.71 5.86 20.52
N VAL A 70 8.68 5.34 19.76
CA VAL A 70 8.50 4.15 18.93
C VAL A 70 8.69 2.91 19.79
N THR A 71 7.69 2.03 19.78
CA THR A 71 7.65 0.81 20.59
C THR A 71 7.55 -0.43 19.69
N LEU A 72 8.33 -1.46 20.01
CA LEU A 72 8.16 -2.80 19.45
C LEU A 72 7.27 -3.62 20.38
N TYR A 73 6.07 -3.95 19.91
CA TYR A 73 5.15 -4.86 20.58
C TYR A 73 5.45 -6.28 20.12
N VAL A 74 5.82 -7.15 21.06
CA VAL A 74 6.05 -8.57 20.81
C VAL A 74 4.83 -9.35 21.26
N ILE A 75 4.14 -9.97 20.30
CA ILE A 75 2.90 -10.72 20.51
C ILE A 75 3.23 -12.21 20.37
N GLN A 76 2.94 -12.99 21.40
CA GLN A 76 3.12 -14.43 21.36
C GLN A 76 1.94 -15.10 20.65
N GLY A 77 2.21 -15.71 19.49
CA GLY A 77 1.27 -16.55 18.77
C GLY A 77 1.46 -18.04 19.10
N PRO A 78 0.55 -18.92 18.63
CA PRO A 78 0.59 -20.35 18.94
C PRO A 78 1.83 -21.09 18.44
N ARG A 79 2.47 -20.59 17.37
CA ARG A 79 3.61 -21.24 16.70
C ARG A 79 4.77 -20.28 16.38
N SER A 80 4.62 -18.99 16.68
CA SER A 80 5.65 -17.98 16.39
C SER A 80 5.42 -16.70 17.20
N LEU A 81 6.49 -15.97 17.45
CA LEU A 81 6.43 -14.58 17.91
C LEU A 81 6.14 -13.68 16.72
N LYS A 82 5.26 -12.71 16.91
CA LYS A 82 4.97 -11.66 15.94
C LYS A 82 5.40 -10.33 16.54
N GLY A 83 6.09 -9.52 15.73
CA GLY A 83 6.45 -8.15 16.10
C GLY A 83 5.52 -7.15 15.42
N LEU A 84 5.16 -6.10 16.13
CA LEU A 84 4.46 -4.93 15.60
C LEU A 84 5.23 -3.68 16.05
N ILE A 85 5.57 -2.81 15.11
CA ILE A 85 6.17 -1.51 15.43
C ILE A 85 5.04 -0.49 15.46
N GLY A 86 4.98 0.31 16.52
CA GLY A 86 3.92 1.30 16.66
C GLY A 86 4.25 2.41 17.65
N GLN A 87 3.38 3.40 17.70
CA GLN A 87 3.40 4.48 18.69
C GLN A 87 2.09 4.48 19.46
N TRP A 88 2.16 4.72 20.76
CA TRP A 88 0.97 4.84 21.60
C TRP A 88 0.60 6.31 21.78
N ASP A 89 -0.55 6.71 21.26
CA ASP A 89 -1.10 8.05 21.36
C ASP A 89 -2.39 8.05 22.18
N ALA A 90 -2.28 8.34 23.48
CA ALA A 90 -3.43 8.36 24.38
C ALA A 90 -4.45 9.48 24.08
N ARG A 91 -4.15 10.39 23.15
CA ARG A 91 -5.06 11.47 22.72
C ARG A 91 -6.09 10.99 21.70
N GLU A 92 -5.81 9.90 21.01
CA GLU A 92 -6.64 9.37 19.93
C GLU A 92 -7.65 8.33 20.43
N LYS A 93 -8.77 8.22 19.71
CA LYS A 93 -9.80 7.19 20.00
C LYS A 93 -9.26 5.77 19.78
N ASP A 94 -8.37 5.61 18.80
CA ASP A 94 -7.56 4.41 18.59
C ASP A 94 -6.11 4.75 18.91
N PRO A 95 -5.63 4.42 20.13
CA PRO A 95 -4.35 4.92 20.61
C PRO A 95 -3.15 4.21 19.97
N LEU A 96 -3.34 3.03 19.36
CA LEU A 96 -2.23 2.30 18.77
C LEU A 96 -2.03 2.70 17.31
N ARG A 97 -1.00 3.52 17.08
CA ARG A 97 -0.58 3.94 15.74
C ARG A 97 0.42 2.95 15.18
N VAL A 98 -0.03 2.03 14.35
CA VAL A 98 0.84 1.08 13.64
C VAL A 98 1.70 1.82 12.61
N LEU A 99 3.01 1.58 12.61
CA LEU A 99 3.97 2.17 11.68
C LEU A 99 4.25 1.25 10.48
#